data_AF-A0A6B3G2B4-F1
#
_entry.id   AF-A0A6B3G2B4-F1
#
_cell.length_a   1.000
_cell.length_b   1.000
_cell.length_c   1.000
_cell.angle_alpha   90.00
_cell.angle_beta   90.00
_cell.angle_gamma   90.00
#
_symmetry.space_group_name_H-M   'P 1'
#
loop_
_entity.id
_entity.type
_entity.pdbx_description
1 polymer ?
#
loop_
_entity_poly.entity_id
_entity_poly.type
_entity_poly.pdbx_seq_one_letter_code
_entity_poly.pdbx_strand_id
1 'polypeptide(L)'
;ADVAAALSGAVGAMSGPLHGGAPSRVLGMIEEIERTGDATAYVKQALDRGERLMGFGHRVYRAEDPRARVLRRTARELAAPRFEVAEALEKAALEELHNRRPDRVLATNVEFWAAIVLDFAEVPAHMFTSMFTCARTAGWSAHILEQKRT
;
A
#
# COMPACT_ATOMS: atom_id res chain seq x y z
N ALA A 1 -24.80 -20.49 -3.21
CA ALA A 1 -24.22 -20.32 -1.87
C ALA A 1 -24.90 -19.14 -1.19
N ASP A 2 -24.97 -19.12 0.14
CA ASP A 2 -25.46 -17.94 0.88
C ASP A 2 -24.39 -16.82 0.94
N VAL A 3 -24.79 -15.68 1.50
CA VAL A 3 -23.92 -14.48 1.59
C VAL A 3 -22.70 -14.69 2.50
N ALA A 4 -22.82 -15.51 3.54
CA ALA A 4 -21.72 -15.76 4.47
C ALA A 4 -20.64 -16.62 3.80
N ALA A 5 -21.05 -17.63 3.03
CA ALA A 5 -20.15 -18.46 2.24
C ALA A 5 -19.40 -17.64 1.18
N ALA A 6 -20.08 -16.71 0.49
CA ALA A 6 -19.46 -15.83 -0.50
C ALA A 6 -18.42 -14.89 0.13
N LEU A 7 -18.77 -14.25 1.26
CA LEU A 7 -17.85 -13.38 1.99
C LEU A 7 -16.66 -14.16 2.55
N SER A 8 -16.88 -15.36 3.10
CA SER A 8 -15.81 -16.23 3.59
C SER A 8 -14.81 -16.59 2.48
N GLY A 9 -15.31 -16.95 1.29
CA GLY A 9 -14.46 -17.18 0.12
C GLY A 9 -13.65 -15.94 -0.29
N ALA A 10 -14.26 -14.74 -0.22
CA ALA A 10 -13.57 -13.48 -0.51
C ALA A 10 -12.46 -13.16 0.49
N VAL A 11 -12.67 -13.43 1.79
CA VAL A 11 -11.61 -13.32 2.82
C VAL A 11 -10.48 -14.30 2.53
N GLY A 12 -10.80 -15.54 2.14
CA GLY A 12 -9.80 -16.53 1.74
C GLY A 12 -8.94 -16.11 0.56
N ALA A 13 -9.52 -15.42 -0.43
CA ALA A 13 -8.75 -14.84 -1.53
C ALA A 13 -7.90 -13.62 -1.08
N MET A 14 -8.44 -12.79 -0.20
CA MET A 14 -7.77 -11.58 0.31
C MET A 14 -6.54 -11.87 1.17
N SER A 15 -6.55 -12.99 1.90
CA SER A 15 -5.42 -13.39 2.75
C SER A 15 -4.16 -13.79 1.96
N GLY A 16 -4.27 -14.00 0.65
CA GLY A 16 -3.14 -14.33 -0.20
C GLY A 16 -2.09 -13.22 -0.26
N PRO A 17 -0.77 -13.54 -0.23
CA PRO A 17 0.30 -12.54 -0.15
C PRO A 17 0.41 -11.65 -1.39
N LEU A 18 -0.12 -12.10 -2.54
CA LEU A 18 -0.21 -11.33 -3.78
C LEU A 18 -1.39 -10.36 -3.81
N HIS A 19 -2.31 -10.44 -2.83
CA HIS A 19 -3.46 -9.54 -2.72
C HIS A 19 -3.35 -8.67 -1.46
N GLY A 20 -3.33 -9.26 -0.27
CA GLY A 20 -3.36 -8.52 1.00
C GLY A 20 -2.00 -8.23 1.64
N GLY A 21 -0.89 -8.78 1.11
CA GLY A 21 0.41 -8.83 1.79
C GLY A 21 1.38 -7.68 1.52
N ALA A 22 0.91 -6.56 0.95
CA ALA A 22 1.77 -5.43 0.58
C ALA A 22 1.98 -4.39 1.70
N PRO A 23 0.98 -3.98 2.50
CA PRO A 23 1.13 -2.89 3.46
C PRO A 23 2.15 -3.15 4.59
N SER A 24 2.26 -4.39 5.09
CA SER A 24 3.20 -4.72 6.18
C SER A 24 4.67 -4.55 5.80
N ARG A 25 4.99 -4.72 4.52
CA ARG A 25 6.36 -4.54 4.01
C ARG A 25 6.76 -3.07 3.87
N VAL A 26 5.80 -2.16 3.78
CA VAL A 26 6.07 -0.72 3.72
C VAL A 26 6.66 -0.24 5.05
N LEU A 27 6.12 -0.67 6.18
CA LEU A 27 6.64 -0.28 7.50
C LEU A 27 8.09 -0.71 7.72
N GLY A 28 8.46 -1.91 7.30
CA GLY A 28 9.86 -2.36 7.41
C GLY A 28 10.84 -1.47 6.63
N MET A 29 10.41 -0.89 5.50
CA MET A 29 11.23 0.09 4.77
C MET A 29 11.35 1.41 5.53
N ILE A 30 10.24 1.89 6.11
CA ILE A 30 10.21 3.12 6.91
C ILE A 30 11.13 3.01 8.12
N GLU A 31 11.04 1.91 8.87
CA GLU A 31 11.85 1.64 10.06
C GLU A 31 13.36 1.59 9.75
N GLU A 32 13.73 0.98 8.62
CA GLU A 32 15.13 0.97 8.17
C GLU A 32 15.64 2.38 7.85
N ILE A 33 14.79 3.23 7.26
CA ILE A 33 15.14 4.61 6.94
C ILE A 33 15.18 5.47 8.20
N GLU A 34 14.29 5.27 9.17
CA GLU A 34 14.38 5.92 10.49
C GLU A 34 15.72 5.61 11.17
N ARG A 35 16.21 4.37 11.02
CA ARG A 35 17.49 3.94 11.60
C ARG A 35 18.71 4.49 10.87
N THR A 36 18.66 4.61 9.54
CA THR A 36 19.80 4.97 8.68
C THR A 36 19.85 6.46 8.32
N GLY A 37 18.70 7.13 8.31
CA GLY A 37 18.56 8.54 7.94
C GLY A 37 18.64 8.85 6.45
N ASP A 38 18.73 7.84 5.56
CA ASP A 38 18.92 8.07 4.13
C ASP A 38 18.00 7.21 3.25
N ALA A 39 16.86 7.80 2.88
CA ALA A 39 15.90 7.17 1.97
C ALA A 39 16.47 6.92 0.56
N THR A 40 17.35 7.80 0.08
CA THR A 40 17.94 7.68 -1.27
C THR A 40 18.90 6.51 -1.33
N ALA A 41 19.78 6.38 -0.35
CA ALA A 41 20.68 5.24 -0.24
C ALA A 41 19.92 3.93 -0.08
N TYR A 42 18.89 3.91 0.78
CA TYR A 42 18.04 2.73 0.97
C TYR A 42 17.41 2.25 -0.35
N VAL A 43 16.74 3.16 -1.07
CA VAL A 43 16.08 2.87 -2.35
C VAL A 43 17.07 2.35 -3.39
N LYS A 44 18.22 3.02 -3.55
CA LYS A 44 19.25 2.60 -4.50
C LYS A 44 19.76 1.20 -4.20
N GLN A 45 20.13 0.94 -2.95
CA GLN A 45 20.66 -0.35 -2.54
C GLN A 45 19.62 -1.48 -2.71
N ALA A 46 18.35 -1.23 -2.36
CA ALA A 46 17.28 -2.21 -2.57
C ALA A 46 17.13 -2.57 -4.05
N LEU A 47 17.10 -1.57 -4.92
CA LEU A 47 16.99 -1.78 -6.36
C LEU A 47 18.26 -2.40 -6.98
N ASP A 48 19.45 -2.10 -6.46
CA ASP A 48 20.72 -2.71 -6.88
C ASP A 48 20.77 -4.20 -6.54
N ARG A 49 20.15 -4.61 -5.43
CA ARG A 49 19.94 -6.01 -5.06
C ARG A 49 18.83 -6.71 -5.87
N GLY A 50 18.15 -5.99 -6.77
CA GLY A 50 17.05 -6.52 -7.56
C GLY A 50 15.74 -6.69 -6.77
N GLU A 51 15.62 -6.06 -5.60
CA GLU A 51 14.41 -6.10 -4.79
C GLU A 51 13.29 -5.25 -5.40
N ARG A 52 12.04 -5.56 -5.03
CA ARG A 52 10.87 -4.75 -5.41
C ARG A 52 10.52 -3.81 -4.27
N LEU A 53 10.37 -2.52 -4.58
CA LEU A 53 9.87 -1.53 -3.63
C LEU A 53 8.37 -1.69 -3.44
N MET A 54 7.97 -2.21 -2.28
CA MET A 54 6.56 -2.38 -1.94
C MET A 54 5.90 -1.00 -1.78
N GLY A 55 4.68 -0.84 -2.27
CA GLY A 55 4.04 0.48 -2.28
C GLY A 55 4.21 1.26 -3.59
N PHE A 56 5.02 0.75 -4.53
CA PHE A 56 5.31 1.42 -5.80
C PHE A 56 5.04 0.52 -7.00
N GLY A 57 4.54 1.16 -8.07
CA GLY A 57 4.15 0.49 -9.31
C GLY A 57 2.69 0.04 -9.26
N HIS A 58 1.89 0.55 -10.18
CA HIS A 58 0.50 0.16 -10.34
C HIS A 58 0.30 -0.46 -11.73
N ARG A 59 -0.29 -1.65 -11.81
CA ARG A 59 -0.52 -2.31 -13.11
C ARG A 59 -1.59 -1.60 -13.96
N VAL A 60 -2.47 -0.84 -13.30
CA VAL A 60 -3.67 -0.24 -13.90
C VAL A 60 -3.56 1.28 -14.09
N TYR A 61 -2.91 1.99 -13.16
CA TYR A 61 -2.85 3.45 -13.22
C TYR A 61 -1.54 3.85 -13.90
N ARG A 62 -1.64 4.71 -14.92
CA ARG A 62 -0.50 5.35 -15.59
C ARG A 62 -0.17 6.71 -14.97
N ALA A 63 -0.70 6.99 -13.79
CA ALA A 63 -0.55 8.22 -13.03
C ALA A 63 -0.69 7.89 -11.53
N GLU A 64 -0.54 8.90 -10.66
CA GLU A 64 -0.74 8.75 -9.21
C GLU A 64 -2.11 8.12 -8.89
N ASP A 65 -2.12 7.11 -8.02
CA ASP A 65 -3.34 6.50 -7.52
C ASP A 65 -4.13 7.53 -6.69
N PRO A 66 -5.38 7.87 -7.04
CA PRO A 66 -6.15 8.88 -6.32
C PRO A 66 -6.38 8.50 -4.84
N ARG A 67 -6.36 7.21 -4.51
CA ARG A 67 -6.50 6.73 -3.12
C ARG A 67 -5.21 6.99 -2.33
N ALA A 68 -4.06 6.79 -2.96
CA ALA A 68 -2.76 7.14 -2.36
C ALA A 68 -2.70 8.63 -2.03
N ARG A 69 -3.19 9.49 -2.94
CA ARG A 69 -3.29 10.94 -2.72
C ARG A 69 -4.15 11.29 -1.51
N VAL A 70 -5.32 10.67 -1.38
CA VAL A 70 -6.23 10.89 -0.24
C VAL A 70 -5.54 10.49 1.07
N LEU A 71 -4.92 9.31 1.12
CA LEU A 71 -4.27 8.82 2.33
C LEU A 71 -3.02 9.63 2.71
N ARG A 72 -2.24 10.09 1.72
CA ARG A 72 -1.13 11.02 1.95
C ARG A 72 -1.61 12.31 2.61
N ARG A 73 -2.67 12.91 2.07
CA ARG A 73 -3.27 14.13 2.64
C ARG A 73 -3.75 13.87 4.07
N THR A 74 -4.45 12.76 4.31
CA THR A 74 -4.92 12.38 5.64
C THR A 74 -3.77 12.19 6.63
N ALA A 75 -2.69 11.49 6.25
CA ALA A 75 -1.52 11.31 7.10
C ALA A 75 -0.87 12.66 7.46
N ARG A 76 -0.81 13.60 6.51
CA ARG A 76 -0.30 14.96 6.76
C ARG A 76 -1.20 15.75 7.71
N GLU A 77 -2.51 15.75 7.47
CA GLU A 77 -3.51 16.46 8.29
C GLU A 77 -3.54 15.95 9.74
N LEU A 78 -3.30 14.64 9.93
CA LEU A 78 -3.21 14.01 11.24
C LEU A 78 -1.85 14.20 11.93
N ALA A 79 -0.88 14.86 11.27
CA ALA A 79 0.49 14.98 11.73
C ALA A 79 1.10 13.62 12.14
N ALA A 80 0.89 12.60 11.30
CA ALA A 80 1.40 11.26 11.57
C ALA A 80 2.93 11.30 11.79
N PRO A 81 3.48 10.70 12.87
CA PRO A 81 4.90 10.83 13.21
C PRO A 81 5.85 10.41 12.09
N ARG A 82 5.46 9.42 11.31
CA ARG A 82 6.22 8.86 10.17
C ARG A 82 5.96 9.56 8.84
N PHE A 83 5.19 10.65 8.81
CA PHE A 83 4.84 11.35 7.57
C PHE A 83 6.08 11.81 6.78
N GLU A 84 7.02 12.50 7.44
CA GLU A 84 8.21 13.06 6.79
C GLU A 84 9.11 11.97 6.20
N VAL A 85 9.31 10.87 6.94
CA VAL A 85 10.11 9.72 6.46
C VAL A 85 9.42 9.04 5.28
N ALA A 86 8.10 8.88 5.33
CA ALA A 86 7.32 8.32 4.23
C ALA A 86 7.33 9.22 2.98
N GLU A 87 7.27 10.54 3.14
CA GLU A 87 7.37 11.48 2.03
C GLU A 87 8.76 11.47 1.39
N ALA A 88 9.82 11.40 2.21
CA ALA A 88 11.19 11.26 1.73
C ALA A 88 11.40 9.94 0.95
N LEU A 89 10.87 8.83 1.46
CA LEU A 89 10.88 7.54 0.76
C LEU A 89 10.09 7.58 -0.54
N GLU A 90 8.87 8.14 -0.52
CA GLU A 90 8.05 8.31 -1.74
C GLU A 90 8.82 9.04 -2.83
N LYS A 91 9.42 10.19 -2.48
CA LYS A 91 10.19 11.01 -3.42
C LYS A 91 11.39 10.25 -3.98
N ALA A 92 12.23 9.69 -3.11
CA ALA A 92 13.42 8.96 -3.52
C ALA A 92 13.11 7.74 -4.40
N ALA A 93 12.05 6.99 -4.04
CA ALA A 93 11.60 5.84 -4.80
C ALA A 93 11.12 6.23 -6.20
N LEU A 94 10.28 7.26 -6.32
CA LEU A 94 9.76 7.71 -7.62
C LEU A 94 10.88 8.23 -8.53
N GLU A 95 11.81 9.03 -8.00
CA GLU A 95 12.96 9.54 -8.76
C GLU A 95 13.85 8.39 -9.26
N GLU A 96 14.24 7.47 -8.39
CA GLU A 96 15.13 6.36 -8.76
C GLU A 96 14.45 5.37 -9.72
N LEU A 97 13.17 5.06 -9.49
CA LEU A 97 12.39 4.19 -10.38
C LEU A 97 12.25 4.80 -11.78
N HIS A 98 12.00 6.11 -11.86
CA HIS A 98 11.96 6.82 -13.13
C HIS A 98 13.32 6.77 -13.85
N ASN A 99 14.42 7.05 -13.14
CA ASN A 99 15.76 7.01 -13.70
C ASN A 99 16.14 5.63 -14.26
N ARG A 100 15.78 4.55 -13.56
CA ARG A 100 16.08 3.17 -14.01
C ARG A 100 15.14 2.66 -15.10
N ARG A 101 13.92 3.19 -15.17
CA ARG A 101 12.85 2.72 -16.07
C ARG A 101 12.09 3.91 -16.68
N PRO A 102 12.74 4.74 -17.52
CA PRO A 102 12.13 5.97 -18.04
C PRO A 102 10.86 5.70 -18.87
N ASP A 103 10.80 4.55 -19.55
CA ASP A 103 9.65 4.15 -20.37
C ASP A 103 8.47 3.60 -19.57
N ARG A 104 8.60 3.47 -18.24
CA ARG A 104 7.54 2.95 -17.37
C ARG A 104 7.10 4.01 -16.39
N VAL A 105 5.80 4.32 -16.42
CA VAL A 105 5.20 5.15 -15.36
C VAL A 105 4.99 4.27 -14.13
N LEU A 106 5.86 4.45 -13.15
CA LEU A 106 5.77 3.83 -11.84
C LEU A 106 5.34 4.92 -10.85
N ALA A 107 4.20 4.72 -10.20
CA ALA A 107 3.63 5.65 -9.24
C ALA A 107 3.39 4.95 -7.90
N THR A 108 3.26 5.75 -6.84
CA THR A 108 2.84 5.26 -5.52
C THR A 108 1.44 4.65 -5.61
N ASN A 109 1.26 3.48 -5.00
CA ASN A 109 -0.03 2.83 -4.88
C ASN A 109 -0.69 3.14 -3.52
N VAL A 110 -1.97 2.75 -3.36
CA VAL A 110 -2.71 2.99 -2.13
C VAL A 110 -2.07 2.35 -0.91
N GLU A 111 -1.41 1.20 -1.07
CA GLU A 111 -0.87 0.41 0.02
C GLU A 111 0.26 1.13 0.77
N PHE A 112 1.02 1.99 0.08
CA PHE A 112 2.08 2.79 0.70
C PHE A 112 1.54 3.72 1.80
N TRP A 113 0.65 4.63 1.44
CA TRP A 113 0.09 5.59 2.40
C TRP A 113 -0.93 4.96 3.36
N ALA A 114 -1.55 3.83 2.98
CA ALA A 114 -2.38 3.06 3.90
C ALA A 114 -1.58 2.52 5.08
N ALA A 115 -0.35 2.05 4.85
CA ALA A 115 0.51 1.57 5.94
C ALA A 115 0.79 2.67 6.98
N ILE A 116 1.08 3.90 6.53
CA ILE A 116 1.35 5.05 7.41
C ILE A 116 0.11 5.44 8.23
N VAL A 117 -1.07 5.47 7.59
CA VAL A 117 -2.32 5.81 8.29
C VAL A 117 -2.72 4.72 9.30
N LEU A 118 -2.53 3.45 8.96
CA LEU A 118 -2.84 2.34 9.88
C LEU A 118 -1.86 2.26 11.05
N ASP A 119 -0.58 2.54 10.81
CA ASP A 119 0.44 2.63 11.85
C ASP A 119 0.19 3.79 12.80
N PHE A 120 -0.17 4.97 12.27
CA PHE A 120 -0.62 6.10 13.08
C PHE A 120 -1.82 5.74 13.97
N ALA A 121 -2.72 4.90 13.48
CA ALA A 121 -3.87 4.40 14.24
C ALA A 121 -3.54 3.23 15.18
N GLU A 122 -2.25 2.95 15.40
CA GLU A 122 -1.74 1.87 16.28
C GLU A 122 -2.23 0.46 15.87
N VAL A 123 -2.59 0.27 14.60
CA VAL A 123 -2.93 -1.05 14.08
C VAL A 123 -1.63 -1.83 13.90
N PRO A 124 -1.48 -3.03 14.49
CA PRO A 124 -0.27 -3.81 14.29
C PRO A 124 -0.19 -4.33 12.84
N ALA A 125 1.02 -4.39 12.27
CA ALA A 125 1.22 -4.71 10.85
C ALA A 125 0.58 -6.03 10.39
N HIS A 126 0.50 -7.04 11.27
CA HIS A 126 -0.15 -8.32 10.97
C HIS A 126 -1.68 -8.22 10.84
N MET A 127 -2.30 -7.12 11.27
CA MET A 127 -3.73 -6.83 11.13
C MET A 127 -4.06 -5.96 9.91
N PHE A 128 -3.08 -5.47 9.15
CA PHE A 128 -3.33 -4.58 8.01
C PHE A 128 -4.25 -5.20 6.96
N THR A 129 -4.02 -6.47 6.60
CA THR A 129 -4.89 -7.21 5.68
C THR A 129 -6.31 -7.34 6.22
N SER A 130 -6.48 -7.50 7.53
CA SER A 130 -7.79 -7.56 8.18
C SER A 130 -8.51 -6.20 8.09
N MET A 131 -7.80 -5.09 8.26
CA MET A 131 -8.39 -3.74 8.10
C MET A 131 -8.82 -3.47 6.65
N PHE A 132 -8.02 -3.90 5.67
CA PHE A 132 -8.41 -3.87 4.26
C PHE A 132 -9.65 -4.73 4.01
N THR A 133 -9.70 -5.92 4.62
CA THR A 133 -10.84 -6.84 4.54
C THR A 133 -12.12 -6.17 5.05
N CYS A 134 -12.07 -5.50 6.21
CA CYS A 134 -13.18 -4.74 6.76
C CYS A 134 -13.70 -3.70 5.76
N ALA A 135 -12.82 -2.89 5.17
CA ALA A 135 -13.20 -1.89 4.17
C ALA A 135 -13.79 -2.52 2.89
N ARG A 136 -13.30 -3.69 2.48
CA ARG A 136 -13.76 -4.39 1.27
C ARG A 136 -15.13 -5.05 1.41
N THR A 137 -15.60 -5.29 2.64
CA THR A 137 -16.95 -5.85 2.86
C THR A 137 -18.05 -5.05 2.17
N ALA A 138 -17.93 -3.71 2.11
CA ALA A 138 -18.88 -2.85 1.40
C ALA A 138 -18.96 -3.21 -0.09
N GLY A 139 -17.80 -3.29 -0.76
CA GLY A 139 -17.74 -3.64 -2.19
C GLY A 139 -18.14 -5.08 -2.47
N TRP A 140 -17.73 -6.03 -1.63
CA TRP A 140 -18.15 -7.42 -1.78
C TRP A 140 -19.65 -7.59 -1.61
N SER A 141 -20.25 -6.93 -0.61
CA SER A 141 -21.70 -6.98 -0.39
C SER A 141 -22.47 -6.39 -1.57
N ALA A 142 -21.98 -5.28 -2.14
CA ALA A 142 -22.56 -4.67 -3.34
C ALA A 142 -22.51 -5.64 -4.54
N HIS A 143 -21.36 -6.26 -4.81
CA HIS A 143 -21.23 -7.23 -5.91
C HIS A 143 -22.01 -8.53 -5.67
N ILE A 144 -22.10 -9.02 -4.43
CA ILE A 144 -22.96 -10.18 -4.10
C ILE A 144 -24.42 -9.85 -4.41
N LEU A 145 -24.89 -8.65 -4.05
CA LEU A 145 -26.25 -8.22 -4.33
C LEU A 145 -26.52 -8.03 -5.83
N GLU A 146 -25.55 -7.45 -6.55
CA GLU A 146 -25.59 -7.32 -8.01
C GLU A 146 -25.67 -8.70 -8.67
N GLN A 147 -24.75 -9.60 -8.34
CA GLN A 147 -24.66 -10.96 -8.88
C GLN A 147 -25.92 -11.80 -8.58
N LYS A 148 -26.64 -11.53 -7.48
CA LYS A 148 -27.92 -12.18 -7.19
C LYS A 148 -29.03 -11.75 -8.17
N ARG A 149 -28.94 -10.53 -8.70
CA ARG A 149 -29.96 -9.92 -9.57
C ARG A 149 -29.71 -10.18 -11.06
N THR A 150 -28.46 -10.45 -11.44
CA THR A 150 -28.04 -10.74 -12.82
C THR A 150 -27.81 -12.22 -13.03
#